data_AF-A0A1G6QB39-F1
#
_entry.id   AF-A0A1G6QB39-F1
#
_cell.length_a   1.000
_cell.length_b   1.000
_cell.length_c   1.000
_cell.angle_alpha   90.00
_cell.angle_beta   90.00
_cell.angle_gamma   90.00
#
_symmetry.space_group_name_H-M   'P 1'
#
loop_
_entity.id
_entity.type
_entity.pdbx_description
1 polymer ?
#
loop_
_entity_poly.entity_id
_entity_poly.type
_entity_poly.pdbx_seq_one_letter_code
_entity_poly.pdbx_strand_id
1 'polypeptide(L)'
;MNYRNHRKNVVVDGKIGYLGGINIGCEYLGQSSRFGDWRDTHLRLKGESVDSLQYRFLLDWNFAAGSDLLRQQKYFPPKKFKGDSPVQIVSSGPDSKDAEIKSLFLKMIYGAEKSVNIQTPYFIPDQSILEALKLMARSGVDVKIMIPDRGDQPFVYAANNSFVGEILDAGARCYRYTKGFLHSKTICIDSRVLSIGTTNMDVRSFKLNFEINAFIYDKERSEYHDRIFAKDIENSEEITKRVYQKRGWKMKVEESVSRLLSPIL
;
A
#
# COMPACT_ATOMS: atom_id res chain seq x y z
N MET A 1 6.60 -20.23 11.57
CA MET A 1 6.26 -19.16 10.60
C MET A 1 4.89 -18.60 10.96
N ASN A 2 4.70 -17.28 10.87
CA ASN A 2 3.43 -16.61 11.19
C ASN A 2 2.84 -16.02 9.90
N TYR A 3 1.89 -16.72 9.29
CA TYR A 3 1.12 -16.25 8.13
C TYR A 3 -0.12 -15.51 8.63
N ARG A 4 -0.29 -14.26 8.19
CA ARG A 4 -1.36 -13.39 8.68
C ARG A 4 -2.32 -13.07 7.55
N ASN A 5 -3.61 -13.18 7.83
CA ASN A 5 -4.61 -12.55 6.99
C ASN A 5 -4.53 -11.04 7.20
N HIS A 6 -3.93 -10.34 6.24
CA HIS A 6 -3.77 -8.90 6.28
C HIS A 6 -4.80 -8.20 5.39
N ARG A 7 -5.78 -8.93 4.85
CA ARG A 7 -6.86 -8.39 4.01
C ARG A 7 -7.89 -7.65 4.86
N LYS A 8 -8.34 -6.48 4.39
CA LYS A 8 -9.46 -5.70 4.95
C LYS A 8 -10.47 -5.53 3.83
N ASN A 9 -11.27 -6.58 3.64
CA ASN A 9 -12.35 -6.61 2.67
C ASN A 9 -13.68 -6.71 3.42
N VAL A 10 -14.66 -5.89 3.03
CA VAL A 10 -16.03 -6.01 3.53
C VAL A 10 -16.95 -6.06 2.33
N VAL A 11 -17.86 -7.01 2.31
CA VAL A 11 -18.88 -7.11 1.26
C VAL A 11 -20.26 -7.10 1.90
N VAL A 12 -21.11 -6.18 1.45
CA VAL A 12 -22.48 -6.01 1.91
C VAL A 12 -23.41 -6.49 0.81
N ASP A 13 -24.22 -7.50 1.13
CA ASP A 13 -25.23 -8.12 0.25
C ASP A 13 -24.70 -8.56 -1.12
N GLY A 14 -23.39 -8.80 -1.27
CA GLY A 14 -22.77 -9.06 -2.58
C GLY A 14 -22.89 -7.90 -3.59
N LYS A 15 -23.20 -6.67 -3.13
CA LYS A 15 -23.50 -5.50 -3.98
C LYS A 15 -22.56 -4.32 -3.76
N ILE A 16 -22.08 -4.15 -2.53
CA ILE A 16 -21.17 -3.07 -2.15
C ILE A 16 -19.94 -3.70 -1.53
N GLY A 17 -18.77 -3.36 -2.06
CA GLY A 17 -17.47 -3.76 -1.51
C GLY A 17 -16.77 -2.58 -0.85
N TYR A 18 -16.03 -2.85 0.21
CA TYR A 18 -15.08 -1.93 0.81
C TYR A 18 -13.70 -2.60 0.86
N LEU A 19 -12.67 -1.87 0.44
CA LEU A 19 -11.29 -2.35 0.37
C LEU A 19 -10.30 -1.20 0.66
N GLY A 20 -9.30 -1.42 1.51
CA GLY A 20 -8.23 -0.46 1.75
C GLY A 20 -7.39 -0.80 2.98
N GLY A 21 -6.64 0.17 3.52
CA GLY A 21 -5.74 -0.05 4.66
C GLY A 21 -6.43 -0.06 6.04
N ILE A 22 -7.63 0.51 6.14
CA ILE A 22 -8.34 0.76 7.41
C ILE A 22 -8.70 -0.55 8.14
N ASN A 23 -8.25 -0.67 9.40
CA ASN A 23 -8.74 -1.67 10.35
C ASN A 23 -9.99 -1.17 11.11
N ILE A 24 -10.65 -2.09 11.81
CA ILE A 24 -11.65 -1.75 12.81
C ILE A 24 -10.95 -1.61 14.17
N GLY A 25 -10.75 -0.37 14.63
CA GLY A 25 -10.08 -0.07 15.90
C GLY A 25 -10.22 1.40 16.29
N CYS A 26 -10.12 1.71 17.60
CA CYS A 26 -10.28 3.06 18.15
C CYS A 26 -9.22 4.04 17.64
N GLU A 27 -8.06 3.53 17.22
CA GLU A 27 -6.98 4.31 16.63
C GLU A 27 -7.41 5.03 15.34
N TYR A 28 -8.32 4.44 14.55
CA TYR A 28 -8.89 5.06 13.35
C TYR A 28 -9.96 6.12 13.65
N LEU A 29 -10.37 6.25 14.92
CA LEU A 29 -11.27 7.31 15.40
C LEU A 29 -10.51 8.52 15.94
N GLY A 30 -9.17 8.54 15.83
CA GLY A 30 -8.33 9.61 16.40
C GLY A 30 -8.18 9.53 17.92
N GLN A 31 -8.66 8.45 18.55
CA GLN A 31 -8.66 8.29 20.01
C GLN A 31 -7.33 7.75 20.56
N SER A 32 -6.31 7.57 19.70
CA SER A 32 -4.98 7.16 20.13
C SER A 32 -4.16 8.36 20.58
N SER A 33 -3.90 8.48 21.88
CA SER A 33 -3.01 9.53 22.42
C SER A 33 -1.59 9.48 21.86
N ARG A 34 -1.13 8.31 21.40
CA ARG A 34 0.22 8.09 20.85
C ARG A 34 0.37 8.53 19.39
N PHE A 35 -0.65 8.29 18.57
CA PHE A 35 -0.55 8.48 17.11
C PHE A 35 -1.45 9.59 16.57
N GLY A 36 -2.44 10.05 17.35
CA GLY A 36 -3.46 10.98 16.89
C GLY A 36 -4.30 10.36 15.77
N ASP A 37 -4.60 11.15 14.75
CA ASP A 37 -5.40 10.73 13.61
C ASP A 37 -4.65 9.75 12.70
N TRP A 38 -5.29 8.63 12.37
CA TRP A 38 -4.78 7.69 11.36
C TRP A 38 -5.23 8.13 9.98
N ARG A 39 -4.26 8.48 9.13
CA ARG A 39 -4.49 8.88 7.75
C ARG A 39 -4.39 7.67 6.83
N ASP A 40 -5.53 7.13 6.44
CA ASP A 40 -5.63 5.96 5.56
C ASP A 40 -6.61 6.20 4.39
N THR A 41 -6.55 5.35 3.37
CA THR A 41 -7.36 5.43 2.15
C THR A 41 -8.14 4.12 1.98
N HIS A 42 -9.45 4.25 1.78
CA HIS A 42 -10.35 3.12 1.63
C HIS A 42 -11.31 3.37 0.47
N LEU A 43 -11.52 2.34 -0.34
CA LEU A 43 -12.40 2.35 -1.49
C LEU A 43 -13.78 1.85 -1.11
N ARG A 44 -14.80 2.47 -1.70
CA ARG A 44 -16.13 1.89 -1.82
C ARG A 44 -16.35 1.51 -3.28
N LEU A 45 -16.60 0.23 -3.53
CA LEU A 45 -16.79 -0.35 -4.84
C LEU A 45 -18.25 -0.79 -5.04
N LYS A 46 -18.72 -0.63 -6.28
CA LYS A 46 -20.01 -1.13 -6.78
C LYS A 46 -19.79 -1.71 -8.18
N GLY A 47 -20.63 -2.65 -8.57
CA GLY A 47 -20.52 -3.34 -9.86
C GLY A 47 -19.78 -4.67 -9.75
N GLU A 48 -19.26 -5.15 -10.88
CA GLU A 48 -18.71 -6.50 -11.03
C GLU A 48 -17.43 -6.74 -10.20
N SER A 49 -16.66 -5.70 -9.89
CA SER A 49 -15.46 -5.84 -9.03
C SER A 49 -15.80 -6.33 -7.61
N VAL A 50 -17.04 -6.14 -7.16
CA VAL A 50 -17.53 -6.67 -5.88
C VAL A 50 -17.60 -8.19 -5.89
N ASP A 51 -17.85 -8.83 -7.04
CA ASP A 51 -17.86 -10.29 -7.12
C ASP A 51 -16.46 -10.87 -6.91
N SER A 52 -15.41 -10.20 -7.39
CA SER A 52 -14.03 -10.61 -7.11
C SER A 52 -13.68 -10.46 -5.62
N LEU A 53 -14.15 -9.40 -4.96
CA LEU A 53 -13.99 -9.25 -3.50
C LEU A 53 -14.73 -10.35 -2.73
N GLN A 54 -16.00 -10.60 -3.10
CA GLN A 54 -16.83 -11.64 -2.51
C GLN A 54 -16.18 -13.01 -2.69
N TYR A 55 -15.68 -13.31 -3.88
CA TYR A 55 -15.01 -14.56 -4.19
C TYR A 55 -13.79 -14.78 -3.29
N ARG A 56 -12.92 -13.77 -3.15
CA ARG A 56 -11.76 -13.86 -2.25
C ARG A 56 -12.16 -14.04 -0.79
N PHE A 57 -13.18 -13.32 -0.32
CA PHE A 57 -13.70 -13.49 1.04
C PHE A 57 -14.21 -14.91 1.28
N LEU A 58 -15.00 -15.45 0.36
CA LEU A 58 -15.53 -16.81 0.47
C LEU A 58 -14.44 -17.88 0.37
N LEU A 59 -13.35 -17.67 -0.39
CA LEU A 59 -12.19 -18.56 -0.36
C LEU A 59 -11.54 -18.62 1.02
N ASP A 60 -11.33 -17.45 1.65
CA ASP A 60 -10.77 -17.37 3.00
C ASP A 60 -11.71 -18.04 4.02
N TRP A 61 -13.02 -17.80 3.90
CA TRP A 61 -14.03 -18.40 4.76
C TRP A 61 -14.13 -19.91 4.59
N ASN A 62 -14.16 -20.41 3.36
CA ASN A 62 -14.20 -21.84 3.06
C ASN A 62 -13.00 -22.56 3.67
N PHE A 63 -11.79 -21.99 3.53
CA PHE A 63 -10.58 -22.53 4.13
C PHE A 63 -10.67 -22.58 5.67
N ALA A 64 -11.10 -21.49 6.30
CA ALA A 64 -11.14 -21.40 7.77
C ALA A 64 -12.27 -22.22 8.40
N ALA A 65 -13.45 -22.25 7.76
CA ALA A 65 -14.67 -22.87 8.30
C ALA A 65 -14.93 -24.29 7.77
N GLY A 66 -14.14 -24.79 6.81
CA GLY A 66 -14.37 -26.09 6.18
C GLY A 66 -15.71 -26.17 5.42
N SER A 67 -16.12 -25.05 4.81
CA SER A 67 -17.42 -24.92 4.12
C SER A 67 -17.24 -24.80 2.60
N ASP A 68 -18.31 -25.02 1.84
CA ASP A 68 -18.36 -24.77 0.39
C ASP A 68 -19.44 -23.75 0.04
N LEU A 69 -19.16 -22.48 0.33
CA LEU A 69 -20.08 -21.37 0.06
C LEU A 69 -19.94 -20.81 -1.37
N LEU A 70 -18.85 -21.12 -2.07
CA LEU A 70 -18.54 -20.56 -3.39
C LEU A 70 -19.57 -20.95 -4.45
N ARG A 71 -20.18 -22.13 -4.33
CA ARG A 71 -21.21 -22.61 -5.25
C ARG A 71 -22.58 -21.97 -5.02
N GLN A 72 -22.76 -21.22 -3.94
CA GLN A 72 -24.06 -20.65 -3.58
C GLN A 72 -24.29 -19.32 -4.31
N GLN A 73 -25.12 -19.36 -5.37
CA GLN A 73 -25.43 -18.19 -6.20
C GLN A 73 -26.00 -16.99 -5.42
N LYS A 74 -26.62 -17.22 -4.26
CA LYS A 74 -27.17 -16.15 -3.40
C LYS A 74 -26.13 -15.11 -2.97
N TYR A 75 -24.83 -15.47 -2.94
CA TYR A 75 -23.74 -14.56 -2.59
C TYR A 75 -23.26 -13.71 -3.78
N PHE A 76 -23.68 -14.02 -5.00
CA PHE A 76 -23.30 -13.33 -6.24
C PHE A 76 -24.54 -12.76 -6.95
N PRO A 77 -25.27 -11.81 -6.32
CA PRO A 77 -26.46 -11.26 -6.93
C PRO A 77 -26.13 -10.47 -8.21
N PRO A 78 -27.02 -10.45 -9.20
CA PRO A 78 -26.82 -9.69 -10.43
C PRO A 78 -26.49 -8.22 -10.16
N LYS A 79 -25.49 -7.70 -10.87
CA LYS A 79 -25.06 -6.31 -10.76
C LYS A 79 -25.88 -5.44 -11.70
N LYS A 80 -26.77 -4.61 -11.14
CA LYS A 80 -27.59 -3.65 -11.91
C LYS A 80 -26.78 -2.46 -12.43
N PHE A 81 -25.63 -2.18 -11.81
CA PHE A 81 -24.78 -1.04 -12.13
C PHE A 81 -23.52 -1.53 -12.83
N LYS A 82 -23.33 -1.10 -14.07
CA LYS A 82 -22.06 -1.19 -14.79
C LYS A 82 -21.31 0.10 -14.53
N GLY A 83 -20.19 0.01 -13.81
CA GLY A 83 -19.35 1.19 -13.53
C GLY A 83 -18.53 1.59 -14.74
N ASP A 84 -18.06 2.84 -14.73
CA ASP A 84 -17.28 3.41 -15.83
C ASP A 84 -15.76 3.24 -15.66
N SER A 85 -15.33 2.82 -14.47
CA SER A 85 -13.92 2.59 -14.13
C SER A 85 -13.56 1.10 -14.22
N PRO A 86 -12.62 0.69 -15.08
CA PRO A 86 -12.08 -0.66 -15.07
C PRO A 86 -11.30 -0.91 -13.77
N VAL A 87 -11.71 -1.94 -13.03
CA VAL A 87 -11.09 -2.32 -11.75
C VAL A 87 -10.73 -3.80 -11.76
N GLN A 88 -9.47 -4.09 -11.45
CA GLN A 88 -8.98 -5.44 -11.24
C GLN A 88 -8.69 -5.66 -9.76
N ILE A 89 -9.34 -6.65 -9.15
CA ILE A 89 -9.05 -7.07 -7.78
C ILE A 89 -8.02 -8.20 -7.82
N VAL A 90 -6.93 -8.03 -7.09
CA VAL A 90 -5.83 -9.00 -7.05
C VAL A 90 -5.50 -9.30 -5.60
N SER A 91 -5.32 -10.58 -5.30
CA SER A 91 -4.86 -11.05 -4.00
C SER A 91 -3.54 -11.78 -4.12
N SER A 92 -2.68 -11.63 -3.13
CA SER A 92 -1.46 -12.43 -2.98
C SER A 92 -1.42 -13.07 -1.61
N GLY A 93 -0.56 -14.07 -1.44
CA GLY A 93 -0.39 -14.81 -0.21
C GLY A 93 0.67 -15.90 -0.36
N PRO A 94 1.13 -16.48 0.77
CA PRO A 94 2.11 -17.57 0.78
C PRO A 94 1.57 -18.88 0.16
N ASP A 95 0.27 -18.93 -0.15
CA ASP A 95 -0.41 -20.00 -0.87
C ASP A 95 -0.25 -19.91 -2.39
N SER A 96 0.26 -18.78 -2.90
CA SER A 96 0.57 -18.58 -4.32
C SER A 96 2.05 -18.87 -4.61
N LYS A 97 2.33 -19.45 -5.79
CA LYS A 97 3.71 -19.58 -6.28
C LYS A 97 4.31 -18.21 -6.61
N ASP A 98 3.49 -17.30 -7.09
CA ASP A 98 3.88 -16.00 -7.59
C ASP A 98 3.35 -14.86 -6.69
N ALA A 99 4.15 -13.80 -6.54
CA ALA A 99 3.79 -12.60 -5.80
C ALA A 99 3.03 -11.62 -6.72
N GLU A 100 1.79 -11.94 -7.08
CA GLU A 100 1.00 -11.23 -8.11
C GLU A 100 0.92 -9.71 -7.90
N ILE A 101 0.62 -9.25 -6.68
CA ILE A 101 0.53 -7.81 -6.38
C ILE A 101 1.89 -7.13 -6.58
N LYS A 102 2.99 -7.78 -6.18
CA LYS A 102 4.35 -7.28 -6.40
C LYS A 102 4.66 -7.19 -7.90
N SER A 103 4.30 -8.22 -8.68
CA SER A 103 4.48 -8.22 -10.14
C SER A 103 3.74 -7.06 -10.81
N LEU A 104 2.51 -6.76 -10.35
CA LEU A 104 1.75 -5.62 -10.85
C LEU A 104 2.33 -4.27 -10.39
N PHE A 105 2.85 -4.17 -9.17
CA PHE A 105 3.58 -2.97 -8.74
C PHE A 105 4.83 -2.74 -9.60
N LEU A 106 5.62 -3.77 -9.90
CA LEU A 106 6.75 -3.66 -10.82
C LEU A 106 6.30 -3.22 -12.21
N LYS A 107 5.23 -3.82 -12.74
CA LYS A 107 4.65 -3.43 -14.04
C LYS A 107 4.21 -1.97 -14.05
N MET A 108 3.60 -1.48 -12.97
CA MET A 108 3.24 -0.08 -12.82
C MET A 108 4.47 0.82 -12.81
N ILE A 109 5.46 0.52 -11.95
CA ILE A 109 6.67 1.34 -11.79
C ILE A 109 7.44 1.42 -13.12
N TYR A 110 7.74 0.29 -13.76
CA TYR A 110 8.44 0.28 -15.05
C TYR A 110 7.62 0.91 -16.19
N GLY A 111 6.30 0.90 -16.06
CA GLY A 111 5.41 1.52 -17.03
C GLY A 111 5.30 3.03 -16.89
N ALA A 112 5.77 3.64 -15.80
CA ALA A 112 5.58 5.06 -15.53
C ALA A 112 6.43 5.95 -16.45
N GLU A 113 5.85 7.02 -16.99
CA GLU A 113 6.52 7.94 -17.92
C GLU A 113 6.79 9.32 -17.30
N LYS A 114 5.98 9.72 -16.32
CA LYS A 114 5.96 11.08 -15.76
C LYS A 114 6.10 11.08 -14.25
N SER A 115 5.35 10.22 -13.55
CA SER A 115 5.33 10.23 -12.09
C SER A 115 5.00 8.88 -11.46
N VAL A 116 5.51 8.69 -10.25
CA VAL A 116 5.15 7.59 -9.34
C VAL A 116 4.91 8.18 -7.95
N ASN A 117 3.66 8.19 -7.48
CA ASN A 117 3.28 8.66 -6.15
C ASN A 117 2.96 7.46 -5.26
N ILE A 118 3.69 7.30 -4.14
CA ILE A 118 3.51 6.18 -3.21
C ILE A 118 3.22 6.71 -1.82
N GLN A 119 2.20 6.16 -1.16
CA GLN A 119 2.00 6.29 0.29
C GLN A 119 2.07 4.90 0.91
N THR A 120 2.89 4.74 1.95
CA THR A 120 3.02 3.48 2.68
C THR A 120 3.45 3.73 4.13
N PRO A 121 2.92 3.01 5.14
CA PRO A 121 3.46 3.10 6.50
C PRO A 121 4.87 2.53 6.60
N TYR A 122 5.18 1.54 5.75
CA TYR A 122 6.45 0.82 5.73
C TYR A 122 7.02 0.82 4.32
N PHE A 123 8.16 1.48 4.17
CA PHE A 123 8.94 1.52 2.95
C PHE A 123 10.23 0.72 3.18
N ILE A 124 10.08 -0.60 3.10
CA ILE A 124 11.15 -1.59 3.24
C ILE A 124 11.10 -2.47 1.98
N PRO A 125 11.19 -1.86 0.78
CA PRO A 125 10.96 -2.58 -0.46
C PRO A 125 11.99 -3.70 -0.61
N ASP A 126 11.58 -4.77 -1.30
CA ASP A 126 12.59 -5.74 -1.74
C ASP A 126 13.49 -5.15 -2.82
N GLN A 127 14.58 -5.86 -3.12
CA GLN A 127 15.59 -5.39 -4.06
C GLN A 127 15.03 -5.05 -5.45
N SER A 128 14.04 -5.81 -5.94
CA SER A 128 13.46 -5.55 -7.26
C SER A 128 12.63 -4.28 -7.30
N ILE A 129 11.82 -4.02 -6.28
CA ILE A 129 11.04 -2.77 -6.17
C ILE A 129 11.99 -1.57 -5.97
N LEU A 130 13.00 -1.73 -5.11
CA LEU A 130 13.99 -0.68 -4.84
C LEU A 130 14.73 -0.26 -6.12
N GLU A 131 15.28 -1.21 -6.87
CA GLU A 131 16.00 -0.90 -8.11
C GLU A 131 15.07 -0.37 -9.21
N ALA A 132 13.82 -0.84 -9.30
CA ALA A 132 12.85 -0.27 -10.22
C ALA A 132 12.60 1.22 -9.93
N LEU A 133 12.35 1.59 -8.66
CA LEU A 133 12.14 2.99 -8.27
C LEU A 133 13.38 3.85 -8.51
N LYS A 134 14.58 3.34 -8.19
CA LYS A 134 15.85 4.03 -8.45
C LYS A 134 16.07 4.26 -9.94
N LEU A 135 15.75 3.26 -10.78
CA LEU A 135 15.84 3.39 -12.22
C LEU A 135 14.90 4.48 -12.73
N MET A 136 13.62 4.45 -12.35
CA MET A 136 12.66 5.46 -12.82
C MET A 136 13.05 6.88 -12.40
N ALA A 137 13.48 7.06 -11.15
CA ALA A 137 13.96 8.36 -10.67
C ALA A 137 15.17 8.87 -11.46
N ARG A 138 16.15 8.00 -11.75
CA ARG A 138 17.33 8.35 -12.56
C ARG A 138 16.98 8.63 -14.03
N SER A 139 15.91 8.04 -14.54
CA SER A 139 15.38 8.29 -15.88
C SER A 139 14.57 9.59 -15.97
N GLY A 140 14.44 10.36 -14.88
CA GLY A 140 13.74 11.65 -14.87
C GLY A 140 12.25 11.57 -14.54
N VAL A 141 11.74 10.40 -14.17
CA VAL A 141 10.36 10.26 -13.65
C VAL A 141 10.27 10.86 -12.25
N ASP A 142 9.24 11.65 -11.99
CA ASP A 142 8.99 12.26 -10.67
C ASP A 142 8.48 11.23 -9.67
N VAL A 143 9.41 10.59 -8.96
CA VAL A 143 9.11 9.59 -7.94
C VAL A 143 8.97 10.27 -6.58
N LYS A 144 7.77 10.18 -6.00
CA LYS A 144 7.44 10.72 -4.67
C LYS A 144 6.99 9.62 -3.72
N ILE A 145 7.63 9.54 -2.56
CA ILE A 145 7.33 8.54 -1.53
C ILE A 145 6.96 9.26 -0.23
N MET A 146 5.80 8.94 0.31
CA MET A 146 5.32 9.47 1.58
C MET A 146 5.25 8.37 2.63
N ILE A 147 5.87 8.64 3.78
CA ILE A 147 5.97 7.74 4.93
C ILE A 147 5.55 8.48 6.21
N PRO A 148 5.22 7.75 7.30
CA PRO A 148 4.89 8.40 8.58
C PRO A 148 6.10 9.08 9.23
N ASP A 149 5.86 10.16 9.98
CA ASP A 149 6.88 10.86 10.77
C ASP A 149 7.40 10.04 11.97
N ARG A 150 6.60 9.10 12.45
CA ARG A 150 6.82 8.25 13.61
C ARG A 150 6.55 6.78 13.30
N GLY A 151 7.31 5.89 13.91
CA GLY A 151 7.06 4.45 13.83
C GLY A 151 6.08 3.98 14.90
N ASP A 152 5.24 3.02 14.55
CA ASP A 152 4.55 2.18 15.52
C ASP A 152 5.53 1.20 16.21
N GLN A 153 6.55 0.78 15.46
CA GLN A 153 7.67 -0.06 15.92
C GLN A 153 9.03 0.61 15.66
N PRO A 154 9.93 0.69 16.67
CA PRO A 154 11.23 1.37 16.52
C PRO A 154 12.13 0.84 15.39
N PHE A 155 12.23 -0.49 15.24
CA PHE A 155 13.07 -1.12 14.21
C PHE A 155 12.56 -0.85 12.79
N VAL A 156 11.24 -0.81 12.62
CA VAL A 156 10.60 -0.56 11.33
C VAL A 156 10.83 0.89 10.90
N TYR A 157 10.83 1.84 11.84
CA TYR A 157 11.16 3.23 11.57
C TYR A 157 12.61 3.41 11.09
N ALA A 158 13.55 2.74 11.76
CA ALA A 158 14.96 2.76 11.34
C ALA A 158 15.14 2.09 9.96
N ALA A 159 14.45 0.99 9.69
CA ALA A 159 14.44 0.36 8.37
C ALA A 159 13.91 1.33 7.29
N ASN A 160 12.74 1.96 7.49
CA ASN A 160 12.19 2.97 6.57
C ASN A 160 13.22 4.06 6.23
N ASN A 161 13.87 4.62 7.26
CA ASN A 161 14.86 5.69 7.07
C ASN A 161 16.05 5.24 6.23
N SER A 162 16.51 4.00 6.40
CA SER A 162 17.65 3.46 5.65
C SER A 162 17.39 3.43 4.13
N PHE A 163 16.21 2.95 3.71
CA PHE A 163 15.81 2.88 2.29
C PHE A 163 15.48 4.26 1.71
N VAL A 164 14.97 5.19 2.53
CA VAL A 164 14.75 6.58 2.11
C VAL A 164 16.06 7.20 1.61
N GLY A 165 17.19 6.95 2.28
CA GLY A 165 18.49 7.46 1.83
C GLY A 165 18.85 7.05 0.40
N GLU A 166 18.68 5.78 0.06
CA GLU A 166 19.02 5.24 -1.26
C GLU A 166 18.15 5.81 -2.38
N ILE A 167 16.86 6.01 -2.08
CA ILE A 167 15.89 6.59 -3.00
C ILE A 167 16.16 8.08 -3.21
N LEU A 168 16.45 8.84 -2.14
CA LEU A 168 16.88 10.24 -2.24
C LEU A 168 18.14 10.39 -3.09
N ASP A 169 19.11 9.49 -2.94
CA ASP A 169 20.34 9.50 -3.72
C ASP A 169 20.09 9.23 -5.21
N ALA A 170 19.06 8.45 -5.55
CA ALA A 170 18.62 8.22 -6.92
C ALA A 170 17.82 9.38 -7.54
N GLY A 171 17.48 10.43 -6.77
CA GLY A 171 16.80 11.63 -7.26
C GLY A 171 15.31 11.70 -6.97
N ALA A 172 14.74 10.70 -6.28
CA ALA A 172 13.36 10.73 -5.84
C ALA A 172 13.16 11.69 -4.65
N ARG A 173 11.91 12.05 -4.37
CA ARG A 173 11.52 12.94 -3.28
C ARG A 173 10.76 12.15 -2.21
N CYS A 174 11.17 12.32 -0.96
CA CYS A 174 10.55 11.63 0.17
C CYS A 174 9.91 12.63 1.13
N TYR A 175 8.75 12.28 1.69
CA TYR A 175 7.98 13.13 2.59
C TYR A 175 7.62 12.38 3.88
N ARG A 176 7.73 13.05 5.02
CA ARG A 176 7.19 12.59 6.31
C ARG A 176 5.86 13.24 6.57
N TYR A 177 4.80 12.47 6.64
CA TYR A 177 3.49 12.98 7.07
C TYR A 177 3.49 13.24 8.58
N THR A 178 3.20 14.48 9.01
CA THR A 178 3.38 14.92 10.41
C THR A 178 2.07 15.14 11.17
N LYS A 179 0.93 15.24 10.48
CA LYS A 179 -0.38 15.48 11.11
C LYS A 179 -0.96 14.28 11.87
N GLY A 180 -0.32 13.12 11.81
CA GLY A 180 -0.77 11.90 12.46
C GLY A 180 0.00 10.70 11.93
N PHE A 181 -0.61 9.52 11.99
CA PHE A 181 0.03 8.31 11.47
C PHE A 181 -0.47 7.99 10.06
N LEU A 182 0.43 8.10 9.07
CA LEU A 182 0.14 7.70 7.70
C LEU A 182 0.11 6.17 7.59
N HIS A 183 -1.07 5.62 7.29
CA HIS A 183 -1.28 4.19 7.14
C HIS A 183 -1.88 3.81 5.77
N SER A 184 -2.01 4.78 4.86
CA SER A 184 -2.39 4.49 3.46
C SER A 184 -1.40 3.55 2.79
N LYS A 185 -1.91 2.62 1.95
CA LYS A 185 -1.10 1.78 1.05
C LYS A 185 -1.55 2.02 -0.38
N THR A 186 -0.93 3.01 -1.02
CA THR A 186 -1.32 3.44 -2.36
C THR A 186 -0.10 3.62 -3.26
N ILE A 187 -0.30 3.32 -4.54
CA ILE A 187 0.64 3.66 -5.62
C ILE A 187 -0.17 4.19 -6.80
N CYS A 188 0.17 5.38 -7.28
CA CYS A 188 -0.42 6.00 -8.46
C CYS A 188 0.70 6.32 -9.46
N ILE A 189 0.51 5.97 -10.73
CA ILE A 189 1.43 6.32 -11.82
C ILE A 189 0.76 7.21 -12.85
N ASP A 190 1.47 8.24 -13.31
CA ASP A 190 1.10 9.18 -14.38
C ASP A 190 -0.35 9.69 -14.34
N SER A 191 -0.96 9.77 -13.17
CA SER A 191 -2.38 10.07 -12.99
C SER A 191 -3.32 9.18 -13.84
N ARG A 192 -2.95 7.92 -14.09
CA ARG A 192 -3.72 6.99 -14.96
C ARG A 192 -3.98 5.59 -14.40
N VAL A 193 -3.08 5.06 -13.58
CA VAL A 193 -3.28 3.76 -12.91
C VAL A 193 -3.04 3.95 -11.43
N LEU A 194 -4.03 3.56 -10.63
CA LEU A 194 -4.01 3.67 -9.17
C LEU A 194 -4.19 2.29 -8.55
N SER A 195 -3.36 1.95 -7.59
CA SER A 195 -3.61 0.82 -6.69
C SER A 195 -3.86 1.31 -5.27
N ILE A 196 -4.91 0.75 -4.67
CA ILE A 196 -5.25 0.93 -3.25
C ILE A 196 -5.58 -0.46 -2.68
N GLY A 197 -5.06 -0.77 -1.50
CA GLY A 197 -5.32 -2.05 -0.86
C GLY A 197 -4.67 -2.17 0.50
N THR A 198 -4.26 -3.39 0.82
CA THR A 198 -3.69 -3.73 2.12
C THR A 198 -2.17 -3.88 2.11
N THR A 199 -1.59 -4.10 0.92
CA THR A 199 -0.17 -4.42 0.73
C THR A 199 0.72 -3.24 1.07
N ASN A 200 1.53 -3.34 2.13
CA ASN A 200 2.60 -2.38 2.37
C ASN A 200 3.74 -2.56 1.36
N MET A 201 4.61 -1.56 1.23
CA MET A 201 5.80 -1.65 0.39
C MET A 201 6.96 -2.34 1.15
N ASP A 202 6.72 -3.57 1.64
CA ASP A 202 7.68 -4.36 2.41
C ASP A 202 7.76 -5.83 1.98
N VAL A 203 8.89 -6.48 2.30
CA VAL A 203 9.18 -7.88 1.93
C VAL A 203 8.11 -8.82 2.50
N ARG A 204 7.67 -8.57 3.74
CA ARG A 204 6.66 -9.37 4.42
C ARG A 204 5.30 -9.35 3.71
N SER A 205 4.83 -8.19 3.26
CA SER A 205 3.56 -8.06 2.52
C SER A 205 3.65 -8.76 1.16
N PHE A 206 4.82 -8.73 0.51
CA PHE A 206 5.01 -9.40 -0.77
C PHE A 206 5.14 -10.93 -0.67
N LYS A 207 5.54 -11.49 0.48
CA LYS A 207 5.87 -12.93 0.60
C LYS A 207 5.08 -13.71 1.64
N LEU A 208 4.77 -13.11 2.79
CA LEU A 208 4.33 -13.84 3.99
C LEU A 208 2.89 -13.52 4.40
N ASN A 209 2.40 -12.32 4.08
CA ASN A 209 1.04 -11.94 4.39
C ASN A 209 0.09 -12.30 3.24
N PHE A 210 -1.15 -12.61 3.61
CA PHE A 210 -2.24 -12.63 2.65
C PHE A 210 -2.73 -11.19 2.45
N GLU A 211 -2.64 -10.70 1.22
CA GLU A 211 -2.93 -9.31 0.85
C GLU A 211 -4.00 -9.24 -0.25
N ILE A 212 -4.60 -8.05 -0.40
CA ILE A 212 -5.58 -7.76 -1.45
C ILE A 212 -5.53 -6.28 -1.86
N ASN A 213 -5.50 -6.04 -3.16
CA ASN A 213 -5.46 -4.71 -3.76
C ASN A 213 -6.47 -4.59 -4.91
N ALA A 214 -7.00 -3.38 -5.09
CA ALA A 214 -7.66 -2.97 -6.33
C ALA A 214 -6.63 -2.24 -7.19
N PHE A 215 -6.64 -2.53 -8.48
CA PHE A 215 -5.94 -1.80 -9.53
C PHE A 215 -7.00 -1.13 -10.40
N ILE A 216 -6.96 0.19 -10.44
CA ILE A 216 -7.95 1.05 -11.09
C ILE A 216 -7.28 1.68 -12.30
N TYR A 217 -7.80 1.40 -13.49
CA TYR A 217 -7.29 1.90 -14.76
C TYR A 217 -8.19 3.05 -15.24
N ASP A 218 -8.18 4.15 -14.48
CA ASP A 218 -9.08 5.28 -14.68
C ASP A 218 -8.38 6.58 -14.35
N LYS A 219 -8.27 7.46 -15.35
CA LYS A 219 -7.58 8.74 -15.24
C LYS A 219 -8.25 9.67 -14.23
N GLU A 220 -9.57 9.79 -14.24
CA GLU A 220 -10.28 10.72 -13.35
C GLU A 220 -10.11 10.31 -11.88
N ARG A 221 -10.19 9.00 -11.60
CA ARG A 221 -9.98 8.45 -10.26
C ARG A 221 -8.52 8.58 -9.81
N SER A 222 -7.56 8.37 -10.70
CA SER A 222 -6.14 8.58 -10.42
C SER A 222 -5.82 10.05 -10.16
N GLU A 223 -6.32 10.98 -10.97
CA GLU A 223 -6.16 12.43 -10.73
C GLU A 223 -6.80 12.88 -9.43
N TYR A 224 -7.95 12.30 -9.06
CA TYR A 224 -8.56 12.55 -7.75
C TYR A 224 -7.68 12.08 -6.60
N HIS A 225 -7.06 10.91 -6.71
CA HIS A 225 -6.09 10.43 -5.73
C HIS A 225 -4.83 11.32 -5.68
N ASP A 226 -4.34 11.80 -6.81
CA ASP A 226 -3.19 12.73 -6.82
C ASP A 226 -3.50 14.06 -6.12
N ARG A 227 -4.75 14.56 -6.21
CA ARG A 227 -5.19 15.72 -5.41
C ARG A 227 -5.19 15.42 -3.91
N ILE A 228 -5.57 14.21 -3.51
CA ILE A 228 -5.49 13.76 -2.11
C ILE A 228 -4.02 13.69 -1.67
N PHE A 229 -3.15 13.12 -2.49
CA PHE A 229 -1.72 13.04 -2.23
C PHE A 229 -1.10 14.44 -2.06
N ALA A 230 -1.42 15.38 -2.96
CA ALA A 230 -0.95 16.76 -2.88
C ALA A 230 -1.41 17.46 -1.58
N LYS A 231 -2.66 17.23 -1.15
CA LYS A 231 -3.16 17.73 0.13
C LYS A 231 -2.45 17.10 1.34
N ASP A 232 -2.08 15.83 1.24
CA ASP A 232 -1.30 15.18 2.29
C ASP A 232 0.15 15.72 2.34
N ILE A 233 0.72 16.20 1.23
CA ILE A 233 2.02 16.92 1.21
C ILE A 233 1.96 18.21 2.03
N GLU A 234 0.86 18.95 2.00
CA GLU A 234 0.70 20.18 2.82
C GLU A 234 0.83 19.90 4.33
N ASN A 235 0.59 18.66 4.73
CA ASN A 235 0.72 18.17 6.10
C ASN A 235 1.97 17.30 6.29
N SER A 236 2.98 17.51 5.45
CA SER A 236 4.21 16.72 5.42
C SER A 236 5.46 17.61 5.40
N GLU A 237 6.57 17.06 5.91
CA GLU A 237 7.90 17.63 5.78
C GLU A 237 8.72 16.87 4.73
N GLU A 238 9.36 17.58 3.81
CA GLU A 238 10.23 16.96 2.81
C GLU A 238 11.57 16.51 3.43
N ILE A 239 11.92 15.25 3.22
CA ILE A 239 13.19 14.66 3.67
C ILE A 239 14.27 15.03 2.65
N THR A 240 14.85 16.23 2.79
CA THR A 240 15.96 16.64 1.92
C THR A 240 17.24 15.85 2.24
N LYS A 241 18.16 15.73 1.28
CA LYS A 241 19.50 15.15 1.51
C LYS A 241 20.23 15.81 2.69
N ARG A 242 20.08 17.13 2.83
CA ARG A 242 20.65 17.90 3.95
C ARG A 242 20.09 17.46 5.30
N VAL A 243 18.77 17.29 5.40
CA VAL A 243 18.11 16.79 6.62
C VAL A 243 18.54 15.36 6.90
N TYR A 244 18.55 14.50 5.88
CA TYR A 244 18.94 13.09 6.01
C TYR A 244 20.40 12.92 6.49
N GLN A 245 21.34 13.73 6.00
CA GLN A 245 22.76 13.65 6.38
C GLN A 245 23.03 14.11 7.83
N LYS A 246 22.18 15.00 8.37
CA LYS A 246 22.29 15.53 9.74
C LYS A 246 21.85 14.55 10.82
N ARG A 247 21.36 13.35 10.47
CA ARG A 247 20.90 12.36 11.45
C ARG A 247 22.04 11.88 12.36
N GLY A 248 21.70 11.68 13.63
CA GLY A 248 22.65 11.28 14.67
C GLY A 248 23.25 9.88 14.43
N TRP A 249 24.41 9.63 15.04
CA TRP A 249 25.14 8.36 14.89
C TRP A 249 24.33 7.14 15.38
N LYS A 250 23.50 7.29 16.43
CA LYS A 250 22.60 6.23 16.92
C LYS A 250 21.65 5.75 15.82
N MET A 251 21.00 6.69 15.14
CA MET A 251 20.09 6.39 14.02
C MET A 251 20.83 5.66 12.89
N LYS A 252 22.08 6.04 12.57
CA LYS A 252 22.88 5.36 11.55
C LYS A 252 23.19 3.90 11.91
N VAL A 253 23.45 3.62 13.19
CA VAL A 253 23.66 2.25 13.68
C VAL A 253 22.35 1.45 13.61
N GLU A 254 21.25 2.03 14.10
CA GLU A 254 19.92 1.40 14.05
C GLU A 254 19.47 1.10 12.62
N GLU A 255 19.71 2.02 11.68
CA GLU A 255 19.46 1.83 10.24
C GLU A 255 20.25 0.63 9.71
N SER A 256 21.54 0.54 10.03
CA SER A 256 22.43 -0.53 9.57
C SER A 256 22.00 -1.90 10.10
N VAL A 257 21.62 -1.98 11.39
CA VAL A 257 21.12 -3.22 12.01
C VAL A 257 19.75 -3.60 11.43
N SER A 258 18.84 -2.62 11.30
CA SER A 258 17.48 -2.88 10.81
C SER A 258 17.49 -3.32 9.34
N ARG A 259 18.45 -2.84 8.54
CA ARG A 259 18.66 -3.30 7.16
C ARG A 259 18.98 -4.79 7.08
N LEU A 260 19.78 -5.33 8.01
CA LEU A 260 20.08 -6.77 8.06
C LEU A 260 18.83 -7.61 8.38
N LEU A 261 17.87 -7.04 9.09
CA LEU A 261 16.60 -7.68 9.44
C LEU A 261 15.50 -7.44 8.39
N SER A 262 15.72 -6.58 7.39
CA SER A 262 14.73 -6.27 6.35
C SER A 262 14.12 -7.50 5.62
N PRO A 263 14.82 -8.64 5.41
CA PRO A 263 14.19 -9.79 4.76
C PRO A 263 13.08 -10.46 5.57
N ILE A 264 12.98 -10.18 6.88
CA ILE A 264 11.99 -10.76 7.79
C ILE A 264 10.99 -9.74 8.36
N LEU A 265 11.23 -8.44 8.13
CA LEU A 265 10.35 -7.32 8.50
C LEU A 265 9.23 -7.17 7.45
#